data_AF-A0A2K8TAT8-F1
#
_entry.id   AF-A0A2K8TAT8-F1
#
_cell.length_a   1.000
_cell.length_b   1.000
_cell.length_c   1.000
_cell.angle_alpha   90.00
_cell.angle_beta   90.00
_cell.angle_gamma   90.00
#
_symmetry.space_group_name_H-M   'P 1'
#
loop_
_entity.id
_entity.type
_entity.pdbx_description
1 polymer ?
#
loop_
_entity_poly.entity_id
_entity_poly.type
_entity_poly.pdbx_seq_one_letter_code
_entity_poly.pdbx_strand_id
1 'polypeptide(L)'
;MSAIEIAEIIEQISQEIEVDSNGHGKASIKATARLAGVSDMAIIKALESANLEPSKLAQMLMRQGFNAANLTEWRTLGIPDIAIAIILDYYAHEAGRYCTKQARLVCRAFNTIGVRAWIQDLTGWVKPPTVQQPQSPIEIILQNAQNLVAIAQQLFEQDCRQRELEQAILAQQNLNQQLQYRLKAVEVEQDRVNTPCGHKYSVVGFANLQGLEISVKEAGTKGRKASALCRKQGIEIERIHDPRFGKVGLYPESVLIEVFSTGQN
;
A
#
# COMPACT_ATOMS: atom_id res chain seq x y z
N MET A 1 -22.66 -16.51 -30.80
CA MET A 1 -22.02 -15.23 -31.13
C MET A 1 -20.70 -15.17 -30.40
N SER A 2 -19.60 -15.08 -31.13
CA SER A 2 -18.22 -15.04 -30.61
C SER A 2 -17.79 -13.59 -30.37
N ALA A 3 -16.69 -13.37 -29.63
CA ALA A 3 -16.14 -12.03 -29.41
C ALA A 3 -15.69 -11.35 -30.72
N ILE A 4 -15.34 -12.15 -31.73
CA ILE A 4 -14.87 -11.68 -33.04
C ILE A 4 -16.02 -11.03 -33.82
N GLU A 5 -17.21 -11.63 -33.81
CA GLU A 5 -18.41 -11.08 -34.47
C GLU A 5 -18.86 -9.76 -33.83
N ILE A 6 -18.57 -9.54 -32.54
CA ILE A 6 -18.86 -8.27 -31.88
C ILE A 6 -17.90 -7.18 -32.32
N ALA A 7 -16.61 -7.50 -32.50
CA ALA A 7 -15.63 -6.54 -33.00
C ALA A 7 -15.97 -6.05 -34.41
N GLU A 8 -16.42 -6.93 -35.30
CA GLU A 8 -16.88 -6.58 -36.65
C GLU A 8 -18.11 -5.67 -36.61
N ILE A 9 -19.07 -5.94 -35.71
CA ILE A 9 -20.23 -5.05 -35.49
C ILE A 9 -19.78 -3.69 -34.98
N ILE A 10 -18.81 -3.64 -34.07
CA ILE A 10 -18.25 -2.40 -33.52
C ILE A 10 -17.60 -1.55 -34.61
N GLU A 11 -16.84 -2.17 -35.51
CA GLU A 11 -16.22 -1.47 -36.64
C GLU A 11 -17.29 -0.87 -37.56
N GLN A 12 -18.35 -1.63 -37.86
CA GLN A 12 -19.45 -1.18 -38.72
C GLN A 12 -20.27 -0.03 -38.13
N ILE A 13 -20.44 0.03 -36.80
CA ILE A 13 -21.21 1.10 -36.15
C ILE A 13 -20.38 2.35 -35.86
N SER A 14 -19.05 2.28 -35.93
CA SER A 14 -18.16 3.40 -35.60
C SER A 14 -18.50 4.66 -36.42
N GLN A 15 -18.89 4.48 -37.69
CA GLN A 15 -19.29 5.56 -38.60
C GLN A 15 -20.67 6.19 -38.28
N GLU A 16 -21.43 5.57 -37.37
CA GLU A 16 -22.76 6.03 -36.94
C GLU A 16 -22.78 6.54 -35.48
N ILE A 17 -21.58 6.70 -34.88
CA ILE A 17 -21.38 7.23 -33.54
C ILE A 17 -20.67 8.58 -33.67
N GLU A 18 -21.22 9.59 -33.02
CA GLU A 18 -20.66 10.95 -32.98
C GLU A 18 -20.37 11.34 -31.53
N VAL A 19 -19.30 12.11 -31.31
CA VAL A 19 -18.97 12.68 -30.00
C VAL A 19 -18.93 14.19 -30.11
N ASP A 20 -19.61 14.88 -29.19
CA ASP A 20 -19.62 16.33 -29.15
C ASP A 20 -18.32 16.92 -28.55
N SER A 21 -18.20 18.25 -28.58
CA SER A 21 -17.04 18.96 -28.02
C SER A 21 -16.87 18.77 -26.50
N ASN A 22 -17.93 18.36 -25.79
CA ASN A 22 -17.92 18.09 -24.35
C ASN A 22 -17.59 16.62 -24.03
N GLY A 23 -17.42 15.78 -25.04
CA GLY A 23 -17.13 14.36 -24.89
C GLY A 23 -18.38 13.50 -24.65
N HIS A 24 -19.58 14.01 -24.91
CA HIS A 24 -20.81 13.24 -24.89
C HIS A 24 -21.02 12.51 -26.22
N GLY A 25 -21.18 11.20 -26.13
CA GLY A 25 -21.47 10.37 -27.28
C GLY A 25 -22.95 10.37 -27.65
N LYS A 26 -23.24 10.24 -28.94
CA LYS A 26 -24.57 9.91 -29.47
C LYS A 26 -24.44 8.91 -30.61
N ALA A 27 -25.42 8.01 -30.74
CA ALA A 27 -25.45 7.03 -31.81
C ALA A 27 -26.82 6.98 -32.50
N SER A 28 -26.84 6.56 -33.77
CA SER A 28 -28.08 6.37 -34.49
C SER A 28 -28.94 5.24 -33.86
N ILE A 29 -30.26 5.28 -34.06
CA ILE A 29 -31.16 4.17 -33.63
C ILE A 29 -30.72 2.83 -34.25
N LYS A 30 -30.27 2.85 -35.51
CA LYS A 30 -29.81 1.64 -36.21
C LYS A 30 -28.54 1.09 -35.57
N ALA A 31 -27.59 1.95 -35.21
CA ALA A 31 -26.37 1.56 -34.50
C ALA A 31 -26.71 0.94 -33.14
N THR A 32 -27.60 1.56 -32.36
CA THR A 32 -28.04 1.02 -31.07
C THR A 32 -28.79 -0.31 -31.23
N ALA A 33 -29.64 -0.45 -32.25
CA ALA A 33 -30.35 -1.68 -32.54
C ALA A 33 -29.40 -2.82 -32.91
N ARG A 34 -28.41 -2.53 -33.77
CA ARG A 34 -27.36 -3.49 -34.12
C ARG A 34 -26.57 -3.89 -32.88
N LEU A 35 -26.14 -2.96 -32.03
CA LEU A 35 -25.45 -3.26 -30.76
C LEU A 35 -26.28 -4.14 -29.82
N ALA A 36 -27.57 -3.88 -29.71
CA ALA A 36 -28.48 -4.65 -28.89
C ALA A 36 -28.89 -5.99 -29.52
N GLY A 37 -28.58 -6.23 -30.79
CA GLY A 37 -28.98 -7.44 -31.52
C GLY A 37 -30.49 -7.53 -31.76
N VAL A 38 -31.16 -6.39 -31.97
CA VAL A 38 -32.61 -6.28 -32.20
C VAL A 38 -32.91 -5.48 -33.47
N SER A 39 -34.17 -5.47 -33.91
CA SER A 39 -34.58 -4.59 -35.01
C SER A 39 -34.67 -3.14 -34.56
N ASP A 40 -34.33 -2.22 -35.47
CA ASP A 40 -34.51 -0.77 -35.27
C ASP A 40 -35.96 -0.42 -34.93
N MET A 41 -36.93 -1.09 -35.58
CA MET A 41 -38.35 -0.93 -35.26
C MET A 41 -38.72 -1.32 -33.83
N ALA A 42 -38.01 -2.26 -33.20
CA ALA A 42 -38.29 -2.62 -31.80
C ALA A 42 -37.94 -1.45 -30.86
N ILE A 43 -36.82 -0.76 -31.13
CA ILE A 43 -36.43 0.43 -30.38
C ILE A 43 -37.39 1.58 -30.67
N ILE A 44 -37.72 1.84 -31.94
CA ILE A 44 -38.63 2.93 -32.33
C ILE A 44 -39.99 2.79 -31.64
N LYS A 45 -40.60 1.60 -31.69
CA LYS A 45 -41.90 1.35 -31.04
C LYS A 45 -41.83 1.59 -29.53
N ALA A 46 -40.73 1.19 -28.89
CA ALA A 46 -40.54 1.43 -27.47
C ALA A 46 -40.43 2.93 -27.16
N LEU A 47 -39.71 3.70 -27.97
CA LEU A 47 -39.58 5.16 -27.79
C LEU A 47 -40.91 5.90 -28.07
N GLU A 48 -41.63 5.54 -29.14
CA GLU A 48 -42.92 6.14 -29.50
C GLU A 48 -44.02 5.84 -28.46
N SER A 49 -43.92 4.71 -27.75
CA SER A 49 -44.86 4.36 -26.67
C SER A 49 -44.85 5.36 -25.49
N ALA A 50 -43.82 6.20 -25.36
CA ALA A 50 -43.66 7.11 -24.24
C ALA A 50 -44.78 8.16 -24.11
N ASN A 51 -45.40 8.56 -25.23
CA ASN A 51 -46.53 9.52 -25.24
C ASN A 51 -47.91 8.84 -25.14
N LEU A 52 -47.95 7.51 -25.15
CA LEU A 52 -49.17 6.70 -25.08
C LEU A 52 -49.16 5.88 -23.78
N GLU A 53 -48.95 4.57 -23.89
CA GLU A 53 -48.75 3.66 -22.78
C GLU A 53 -47.25 3.26 -22.74
N PRO A 54 -46.44 3.85 -21.84
CA PRO A 54 -44.99 3.68 -21.88
C PRO A 54 -44.60 2.22 -21.67
N SER A 55 -43.90 1.66 -22.65
CA SER A 55 -43.26 0.36 -22.53
C SER A 55 -42.29 0.32 -21.34
N LYS A 56 -41.96 -0.87 -20.83
CA LYS A 56 -40.99 -1.01 -19.74
C LYS A 56 -39.65 -0.32 -20.04
N LEU A 57 -39.18 -0.39 -21.29
CA LEU A 57 -37.98 0.32 -21.73
C LEU A 57 -38.15 1.85 -21.66
N ALA A 58 -39.27 2.38 -22.14
CA ALA A 58 -39.57 3.81 -22.03
C ALA A 58 -39.62 4.27 -20.57
N GLN A 59 -40.24 3.47 -19.69
CA GLN A 59 -40.28 3.75 -18.24
C GLN A 59 -38.88 3.77 -17.62
N MET A 60 -37.98 2.87 -18.02
CA MET A 60 -36.59 2.87 -17.54
C MET A 60 -35.85 4.15 -17.95
N LEU A 61 -36.02 4.60 -19.18
CA LEU A 61 -35.44 5.84 -19.67
C LEU A 61 -36.00 7.06 -18.92
N MET A 62 -37.31 7.08 -18.68
CA MET A 62 -37.96 8.17 -17.94
C MET A 62 -37.50 8.26 -16.48
N ARG A 63 -37.27 7.11 -15.82
CA ARG A 63 -36.70 7.08 -14.46
C ARG A 63 -35.29 7.67 -14.38
N GLN A 64 -34.55 7.65 -15.49
CA GLN A 64 -33.21 8.21 -15.60
C GLN A 64 -33.22 9.69 -16.05
N GLY A 65 -34.41 10.32 -16.08
CA GLY A 65 -34.56 11.75 -16.33
C GLY A 65 -34.85 12.14 -17.78
N PHE A 66 -35.03 11.19 -18.70
CA PHE A 66 -35.41 11.48 -20.08
C PHE A 66 -36.92 11.67 -20.21
N ASN A 67 -37.38 12.83 -20.66
CA ASN A 67 -38.82 13.05 -20.87
C ASN A 67 -39.29 12.48 -22.21
N ALA A 68 -40.60 12.32 -22.39
CA ALA A 68 -41.16 11.72 -23.60
C ALA A 68 -40.92 12.54 -24.89
N ALA A 69 -40.73 13.87 -24.76
CA ALA A 69 -40.34 14.72 -25.89
C ALA A 69 -38.92 14.40 -26.36
N ASN A 70 -37.96 14.24 -25.45
CA ASN A 70 -36.59 13.83 -25.77
C ASN A 70 -36.57 12.51 -26.57
N LEU A 71 -37.37 11.52 -26.15
CA LEU A 71 -37.41 10.20 -26.80
C LEU A 71 -37.89 10.26 -28.25
N THR A 72 -38.80 11.20 -28.55
CA THR A 72 -39.33 11.39 -29.90
C THR A 72 -38.30 12.07 -30.81
N GLU A 73 -37.47 12.96 -30.27
CA GLU A 73 -36.43 13.70 -30.99
C GLU A 73 -35.19 12.85 -31.31
N TRP A 74 -34.96 11.74 -30.62
CA TRP A 74 -33.79 10.86 -30.85
C TRP A 74 -33.77 10.19 -32.22
N ARG A 75 -34.90 10.19 -32.94
CA ARG A 75 -34.94 9.73 -34.33
C ARG A 75 -34.10 10.60 -35.26
N THR A 76 -34.00 11.89 -34.97
CA THR A 76 -33.25 12.86 -35.78
C THR A 76 -31.94 13.26 -35.11
N LEU A 77 -31.92 13.41 -33.78
CA LEU A 77 -30.75 13.85 -33.04
C LEU A 77 -29.78 12.72 -32.67
N GLY A 78 -30.24 11.47 -32.68
CA GLY A 78 -29.49 10.32 -32.17
C GLY A 78 -29.74 10.06 -30.68
N ILE A 79 -29.42 8.85 -30.24
CA ILE A 79 -29.57 8.39 -28.86
C ILE A 79 -28.30 8.75 -28.07
N PRO A 80 -28.41 9.45 -26.93
CA PRO A 80 -27.27 9.75 -26.06
C PRO A 80 -26.59 8.51 -25.48
N ASP A 81 -25.29 8.59 -25.21
CA ASP A 81 -24.46 7.53 -24.63
C ASP A 81 -25.06 6.86 -23.37
N ILE A 82 -25.57 7.66 -22.44
CA ILE A 82 -26.25 7.18 -21.23
C ILE A 82 -27.52 6.40 -21.57
N ALA A 83 -28.31 6.87 -22.54
CA ALA A 83 -29.52 6.20 -22.98
C ALA A 83 -29.23 4.89 -23.72
N ILE A 84 -28.15 4.83 -24.50
CA ILE A 84 -27.67 3.59 -25.14
C ILE A 84 -27.39 2.53 -24.08
N ALA A 85 -26.71 2.89 -22.99
CA ALA A 85 -26.42 1.94 -21.91
C ALA A 85 -27.70 1.37 -21.28
N ILE A 86 -28.73 2.19 -21.06
CA ILE A 86 -30.03 1.77 -20.53
C ILE A 86 -30.76 0.83 -21.49
N ILE A 87 -30.75 1.16 -22.79
CA ILE A 87 -31.39 0.33 -23.83
C ILE A 87 -30.70 -1.04 -23.90
N LEU A 88 -29.37 -1.07 -23.84
CA LEU A 88 -28.62 -2.32 -23.85
C LEU A 88 -28.89 -3.14 -22.60
N ASP A 89 -28.95 -2.52 -21.42
CA ASP A 89 -29.23 -3.22 -20.17
C ASP A 89 -30.63 -3.85 -20.18
N TYR A 90 -31.63 -3.13 -20.71
CA TYR A 90 -32.96 -3.66 -20.92
C TYR A 90 -32.96 -4.92 -21.81
N TYR A 91 -32.30 -4.88 -22.97
CA TYR A 91 -32.22 -6.05 -23.86
C TYR A 91 -31.24 -7.13 -23.37
N ALA A 92 -30.38 -6.85 -22.38
CA ALA A 92 -29.53 -7.85 -21.77
C ALA A 92 -30.27 -8.66 -20.68
N HIS A 93 -31.14 -7.99 -19.90
CA HIS A 93 -31.67 -8.53 -18.64
C HIS A 93 -33.19 -8.43 -18.48
N GLU A 94 -33.85 -7.39 -19.00
CA GLU A 94 -35.22 -7.03 -18.62
C GLU A 94 -36.30 -7.26 -19.70
N ALA A 95 -35.89 -7.50 -20.95
CA ALA A 95 -36.77 -7.73 -22.10
C ALA A 95 -37.42 -9.14 -22.14
N GLY A 96 -37.22 -9.96 -21.11
CA GLY A 96 -37.79 -11.31 -21.01
C GLY A 96 -37.33 -12.23 -22.14
N ARG A 97 -38.28 -12.77 -22.92
CA ARG A 97 -37.96 -13.63 -24.08
C ARG A 97 -37.20 -12.92 -25.21
N TYR A 98 -37.18 -11.58 -25.20
CA TYR A 98 -36.49 -10.75 -26.17
C TYR A 98 -35.09 -10.35 -25.72
N CYS A 99 -34.61 -10.88 -24.59
CA CYS A 99 -33.24 -10.64 -24.18
C CYS A 99 -32.26 -11.27 -25.18
N THR A 100 -31.21 -10.53 -25.56
CA THR A 100 -30.24 -10.99 -26.54
C THR A 100 -28.90 -11.32 -25.89
N LYS A 101 -28.20 -12.32 -26.43
CA LYS A 101 -26.83 -12.63 -25.98
C LYS A 101 -25.85 -11.50 -26.33
N GLN A 102 -26.13 -10.78 -27.41
CA GLN A 102 -25.31 -9.68 -27.89
C GLN A 102 -25.35 -8.49 -26.94
N ALA A 103 -26.56 -8.01 -26.58
CA ALA A 103 -26.72 -6.91 -25.63
C ALA A 103 -25.99 -7.21 -24.31
N ARG A 104 -26.06 -8.46 -23.82
CA ARG A 104 -25.35 -8.88 -22.61
C ARG A 104 -23.83 -8.78 -22.72
N LEU A 105 -23.26 -9.13 -23.86
CA LEU A 105 -21.82 -9.05 -24.08
C LEU A 105 -21.36 -7.59 -24.18
N VAL A 106 -22.12 -6.75 -24.88
CA VAL A 106 -21.86 -5.30 -24.98
C VAL A 106 -22.00 -4.62 -23.61
N CYS A 107 -23.07 -4.91 -22.84
CA CYS A 107 -23.24 -4.41 -21.48
C CYS A 107 -22.07 -4.77 -20.56
N ARG A 108 -21.55 -5.99 -20.66
CA ARG A 108 -20.37 -6.39 -19.87
C ARG A 108 -19.14 -5.58 -20.24
N ALA A 109 -18.93 -5.30 -21.53
CA ALA A 109 -17.84 -4.43 -21.96
C ALA A 109 -18.02 -2.99 -21.44
N PHE A 110 -19.25 -2.46 -21.49
CA PHE A 110 -19.58 -1.12 -21.01
C PHE A 110 -19.41 -0.98 -19.50
N ASN A 111 -19.71 -2.02 -18.71
CA ASN A 111 -19.49 -1.99 -17.27
C ASN A 111 -18.01 -1.95 -16.88
N THR A 112 -17.11 -2.45 -17.74
CA THR A 112 -15.67 -2.48 -17.45
C THR A 112 -14.99 -1.14 -17.75
N ILE A 113 -15.39 -0.45 -18.82
CA ILE A 113 -14.72 0.77 -19.33
C ILE A 113 -15.56 2.04 -19.07
N GLY A 114 -16.87 1.89 -18.98
CA GLY A 114 -17.85 2.98 -19.01
C GLY A 114 -18.24 3.33 -20.45
N VAL A 115 -19.55 3.45 -20.73
CA VAL A 115 -20.08 3.72 -22.08
C VAL A 115 -19.48 4.96 -22.73
N ARG A 116 -19.26 6.01 -21.94
CA ARG A 116 -18.71 7.29 -22.42
C ARG A 116 -17.25 7.18 -22.83
N ALA A 117 -16.42 6.59 -21.96
CA ALA A 117 -15.01 6.37 -22.26
C ALA A 117 -14.84 5.42 -23.46
N TRP A 118 -15.70 4.41 -23.56
CA TRP A 118 -15.72 3.51 -24.70
C TRP A 118 -16.08 4.21 -26.02
N ILE A 119 -17.12 5.06 -26.04
CA ILE A 119 -17.47 5.83 -27.24
C ILE A 119 -16.35 6.81 -27.61
N GLN A 120 -15.74 7.48 -26.63
CA GLN A 120 -14.61 8.40 -26.87
C GLN A 120 -13.44 7.67 -27.53
N ASP A 121 -13.07 6.50 -27.01
CA ASP A 121 -12.00 5.65 -27.55
C ASP A 121 -12.28 5.22 -29.01
N LEU A 122 -13.50 4.77 -29.29
CA LEU A 122 -13.90 4.39 -30.66
C LEU A 122 -13.80 5.52 -31.67
N THR A 123 -14.16 6.74 -31.27
CA THR A 123 -14.11 7.92 -32.16
C THR A 123 -12.74 8.60 -32.19
N GLY A 124 -11.76 8.12 -31.41
CA GLY A 124 -10.47 8.78 -31.24
C GLY A 124 -10.58 10.16 -30.60
N TRP A 125 -11.61 10.41 -29.79
CA TRP A 125 -11.85 11.70 -29.17
C TRP A 125 -10.77 11.98 -28.11
N VAL A 126 -10.06 13.08 -28.28
CA VAL A 126 -9.11 13.60 -27.30
C VAL A 126 -9.72 14.83 -26.67
N LYS A 127 -9.77 14.85 -25.33
CA LYS A 127 -10.28 16.01 -24.59
C LYS A 127 -9.52 17.27 -25.02
N PRO A 128 -10.19 18.30 -25.57
CA PRO A 128 -9.51 19.54 -25.89
C PRO A 128 -8.92 20.12 -24.60
N PRO A 129 -7.67 20.63 -24.64
CA PRO A 129 -7.06 21.24 -23.47
C PRO A 129 -7.99 22.35 -22.98
N THR A 130 -8.39 22.24 -21.71
CA THR A 130 -9.40 23.10 -21.09
C THR A 130 -9.00 24.57 -21.26
N VAL A 131 -9.60 25.28 -22.22
CA VAL A 131 -9.54 26.74 -22.27
C VAL A 131 -10.52 27.22 -21.21
N GLN A 132 -10.03 27.38 -19.98
CA GLN A 132 -10.73 28.15 -18.96
C GLN A 132 -10.93 29.57 -19.54
N GLN A 133 -12.14 30.11 -19.41
CA GLN A 133 -12.47 31.49 -19.81
C GLN A 133 -11.37 32.44 -19.32
N PRO A 134 -10.97 33.47 -20.10
CA PRO A 134 -9.82 34.30 -19.74
C PRO A 134 -10.06 34.98 -18.39
N GLN A 135 -9.47 34.43 -17.33
CA GLN A 135 -9.33 35.11 -16.05
C GLN A 135 -8.58 36.41 -16.31
N SER A 136 -9.07 37.50 -15.73
CA SER A 136 -8.36 38.77 -15.89
C SER A 136 -6.92 38.61 -15.38
N PRO A 137 -5.91 39.23 -16.01
CA PRO A 137 -4.52 39.15 -15.52
C PRO A 137 -4.38 39.49 -14.02
N ILE A 138 -5.29 40.30 -13.48
CA ILE A 138 -5.36 40.69 -12.07
C ILE A 138 -5.81 39.52 -11.18
N GLU A 139 -6.78 38.72 -11.60
CA GLU A 139 -7.24 37.53 -10.85
C GLU A 139 -6.15 36.46 -10.76
N ILE A 140 -5.40 36.25 -11.85
CA ILE A 140 -4.27 35.31 -11.85
C ILE A 140 -3.18 35.75 -10.86
N ILE A 141 -2.84 37.04 -10.87
CA ILE A 141 -1.84 37.61 -9.95
C ILE A 141 -2.32 37.48 -8.50
N LEU A 142 -3.59 37.78 -8.22
CA LEU A 142 -4.16 37.67 -6.88
C LEU A 142 -4.18 36.22 -6.39
N GLN A 143 -4.57 35.27 -7.23
CA GLN A 143 -4.58 33.86 -6.88
C GLN A 143 -3.17 33.32 -6.62
N ASN A 144 -2.20 33.71 -7.44
CA ASN A 144 -0.79 33.35 -7.22
C ASN A 144 -0.24 33.94 -5.92
N ALA A 145 -0.58 35.19 -5.61
CA ALA A 145 -0.18 35.83 -4.35
C ALA A 145 -0.80 35.13 -3.13
N GLN A 146 -2.08 34.75 -3.19
CA GLN A 146 -2.76 33.99 -2.13
C GLN A 146 -2.10 32.62 -1.93
N ASN A 147 -1.78 31.92 -3.01
CA ASN A 147 -1.08 30.64 -2.94
C ASN A 147 0.30 30.79 -2.30
N LEU A 148 1.05 31.83 -2.64
CA LEU A 148 2.37 32.11 -2.04
C LEU A 148 2.27 32.40 -0.54
N VAL A 149 1.26 33.15 -0.10
CA VAL A 149 1.02 33.41 1.33
C VAL A 149 0.68 32.13 2.07
N ALA A 150 -0.18 31.29 1.51
CA ALA A 150 -0.53 30.00 2.11
C ALA A 150 0.68 29.07 2.25
N ILE A 151 1.53 29.01 1.21
CA ILE A 151 2.78 28.24 1.26
C ILE A 151 3.71 28.78 2.35
N ALA A 152 3.89 30.10 2.45
CA ALA A 152 4.75 30.69 3.47
C ALA A 152 4.28 30.40 4.90
N GLN A 153 2.96 30.46 5.15
CA GLN A 153 2.37 30.11 6.44
C GLN A 153 2.61 28.64 6.78
N GLN A 154 2.37 27.73 5.82
CA GLN A 154 2.58 26.31 6.03
C GLN A 154 4.04 25.97 6.34
N LEU A 155 4.99 26.62 5.66
CA LEU A 155 6.43 26.44 5.92
C LEU A 155 6.81 26.91 7.32
N PHE A 156 6.26 28.03 7.78
CA PHE A 156 6.48 28.52 9.14
C PHE A 156 5.96 27.55 10.20
N GLU A 157 4.73 27.05 10.03
CA GLU A 157 4.15 26.05 10.93
C GLU A 157 4.97 24.76 10.96
N GLN A 158 5.51 24.34 9.81
CA GLN A 158 6.36 23.16 9.72
C GLN A 158 7.68 23.37 10.49
N ASP A 159 8.31 24.54 10.36
CA ASP A 159 9.54 24.88 11.08
C ASP A 159 9.30 24.94 12.60
N CYS A 160 8.19 25.54 13.05
CA CYS A 160 7.79 25.51 14.45
C CYS A 160 7.64 24.08 14.99
N ARG A 161 6.91 23.22 14.26
CA ARG A 161 6.72 21.81 14.63
C ARG A 161 8.04 21.05 14.66
N GLN A 162 8.94 21.33 13.72
CA GLN A 162 10.24 20.67 13.67
C GLN A 162 11.09 21.01 14.90
N ARG A 163 11.12 22.28 15.32
CA ARG A 163 11.86 22.69 16.53
C ARG A 163 11.33 22.06 17.80
N GLU A 164 10.00 21.93 17.93
CA GLU A 164 9.39 21.27 19.09
C GLU A 164 9.79 19.78 19.16
N LEU A 165 9.79 19.09 18.00
CA LEU A 165 10.23 17.70 17.92
C LEU A 165 11.71 17.54 18.27
N GLU A 166 12.58 18.42 17.77
CA GLU A 166 14.01 18.41 18.09
C GLU A 166 14.26 18.60 19.60
N GLN A 167 13.53 19.52 20.24
CA GLN A 167 13.60 19.71 21.68
C GLN A 167 13.13 18.47 22.46
N ALA A 168 12.03 17.84 22.03
CA ALA A 168 11.52 16.63 22.66
C ALA A 168 12.50 15.46 22.55
N ILE A 169 13.12 15.27 21.38
CA ILE A 169 14.14 14.25 21.16
C ILE A 169 15.35 14.49 22.07
N LEU A 170 15.83 15.73 22.16
CA LEU A 170 16.96 16.05 23.03
C LEU A 170 16.65 15.79 24.51
N ALA A 171 15.45 16.17 24.97
CA ALA A 171 15.01 15.90 26.33
C ALA A 171 14.95 14.39 26.62
N GLN A 172 14.43 13.60 25.67
CA GLN A 172 14.37 12.15 25.78
C GLN A 172 15.77 11.52 25.80
N GLN A 173 16.70 11.98 24.96
CA GLN A 173 18.08 11.51 24.94
C GLN A 173 18.77 11.76 26.28
N ASN A 174 18.63 12.96 26.84
CA ASN A 174 19.18 13.30 28.15
C ASN A 174 18.63 12.39 29.26
N LEU A 175 17.32 12.12 29.24
CA LEU A 175 16.70 11.20 30.20
C LEU A 175 17.25 9.77 30.05
N ASN A 176 17.34 9.27 28.81
CA ASN A 176 17.89 7.94 28.55
C ASN A 176 19.34 7.83 29.02
N GLN A 177 20.14 8.86 28.81
CA GLN A 177 21.53 8.89 29.28
C GLN A 177 21.60 8.85 30.82
N GLN A 178 20.74 9.60 31.51
CA GLN A 178 20.65 9.53 32.98
C GLN A 178 20.23 8.14 33.47
N LEU A 179 19.25 7.52 32.81
CA LEU A 179 18.82 6.16 33.13
C LEU A 179 19.95 5.16 32.93
N GLN A 180 20.70 5.26 31.83
CA GLN A 180 21.86 4.40 31.58
C GLN A 180 22.93 4.54 32.67
N TYR A 181 23.24 5.77 33.12
CA TYR A 181 24.18 5.97 34.22
C TYR A 181 23.69 5.32 35.52
N ARG A 182 22.40 5.47 35.84
CA ARG A 182 21.81 4.86 37.03
C ARG A 182 21.80 3.34 36.96
N LEU A 183 21.44 2.78 35.81
CA LEU A 183 21.47 1.32 35.58
C LEU A 183 22.88 0.78 35.76
N LYS A 184 23.89 1.42 35.16
CA LYS A 184 25.29 1.01 35.32
C LYS A 184 25.75 1.04 36.78
N ALA A 185 25.35 2.05 37.54
CA ALA A 185 25.68 2.12 38.96
C ALA A 185 25.02 0.97 39.75
N VAL A 186 23.75 0.65 39.45
CA VAL A 186 23.04 -0.47 40.06
C VAL A 186 23.67 -1.81 39.67
N GLU A 187 24.06 -2.00 38.41
CA GLU A 187 24.75 -3.20 37.94
C GLU A 187 26.08 -3.42 38.68
N VAL A 188 26.88 -2.36 38.85
CA VAL A 188 28.14 -2.43 39.61
C VAL A 188 27.89 -2.80 41.07
N GLU A 189 26.88 -2.23 41.71
CA GLU A 189 26.55 -2.55 43.10
C GLU A 189 26.00 -3.97 43.24
N GLN A 190 25.16 -4.40 42.30
CA GLN A 190 24.64 -5.76 42.26
C GLN A 190 25.75 -6.79 42.06
N ASP A 191 26.75 -6.50 41.22
CA ASP A 191 27.92 -7.37 41.05
C ASP A 191 28.76 -7.47 42.32
N ARG A 192 28.94 -6.35 43.05
CA ARG A 192 29.60 -6.34 44.36
C ARG A 192 28.89 -7.20 45.39
N VAL A 193 27.55 -7.14 45.43
CA VAL A 193 26.73 -7.91 46.38
C VAL A 193 26.71 -9.40 46.03
N ASN A 194 26.57 -9.73 44.74
CA ASN A 194 26.49 -11.12 44.28
C ASN A 194 27.85 -11.83 44.30
N THR A 195 28.93 -11.06 44.11
CA THR A 195 30.28 -11.60 43.95
C THR A 195 31.29 -10.91 44.89
N PRO A 196 31.08 -10.93 46.21
CA PRO A 196 31.86 -10.15 47.18
C PRO A 196 33.34 -10.54 47.26
N CYS A 197 33.70 -11.74 46.80
CA CYS A 197 35.08 -12.23 46.71
C CYS A 197 35.65 -12.24 45.28
N GLY A 198 34.99 -11.55 44.34
CA GLY A 198 35.35 -11.47 42.93
C GLY A 198 34.97 -12.70 42.11
N HIS A 199 34.92 -12.54 40.79
CA HIS A 199 34.52 -13.60 39.86
C HIS A 199 35.51 -14.76 39.88
N LYS A 200 34.99 -15.99 40.04
CA LYS A 200 35.78 -17.23 40.00
C LYS A 200 35.36 -18.07 38.82
N TYR A 201 36.34 -18.57 38.08
CA TYR A 201 36.11 -19.36 36.88
C TYR A 201 36.90 -20.67 36.93
N SER A 202 36.42 -21.69 36.22
CA SER A 202 37.25 -22.85 35.91
C SER A 202 38.25 -22.48 34.80
N VAL A 203 39.34 -23.23 34.68
CA VAL A 203 40.36 -22.98 33.63
C VAL A 203 39.75 -23.03 32.23
N VAL A 204 38.82 -23.97 31.97
CA VAL A 204 38.11 -24.08 30.69
C VAL A 204 37.09 -22.96 30.54
N GLY A 205 36.36 -22.62 31.60
CA GLY A 205 35.40 -21.51 31.59
C GLY A 205 36.06 -20.17 31.26
N PHE A 206 37.22 -19.90 31.85
CA PHE A 206 37.99 -18.68 31.56
C PHE A 206 38.60 -18.70 30.14
N ALA A 207 39.12 -19.85 29.67
CA ALA A 207 39.58 -19.97 28.29
C ALA A 207 38.46 -19.66 27.29
N ASN A 208 37.28 -20.22 27.50
CA ASN A 208 36.11 -19.93 26.67
C ASN A 208 35.68 -18.45 26.75
N LEU A 209 35.72 -17.85 27.94
CA LEU A 209 35.44 -16.42 28.14
C LEU A 209 36.40 -15.52 27.34
N GLN A 210 37.66 -15.94 27.22
CA GLN A 210 38.68 -15.26 26.42
C GLN A 210 38.70 -15.68 24.94
N GLY A 211 37.76 -16.54 24.51
CA GLY A 211 37.71 -17.07 23.14
C GLY A 211 38.88 -18.00 22.77
N LEU A 212 39.55 -18.60 23.75
CA LEU A 212 40.70 -19.48 23.55
C LEU A 212 40.27 -20.96 23.58
N GLU A 213 40.66 -21.72 22.56
CA GLU A 213 40.56 -23.19 22.60
C GLU A 213 41.80 -23.78 23.27
N ILE A 214 41.58 -24.59 24.30
CA ILE A 214 42.66 -25.30 25.01
C ILE A 214 42.40 -26.80 25.03
N SER A 215 43.48 -27.58 24.88
CA SER A 215 43.38 -29.04 25.01
C SER A 215 43.15 -29.47 26.45
N VAL A 216 42.60 -30.67 26.66
CA VAL A 216 42.39 -31.25 28.00
C VAL A 216 43.70 -31.33 28.81
N LYS A 217 44.82 -31.63 28.14
CA LYS A 217 46.15 -31.72 28.76
C LYS A 217 46.67 -30.35 29.21
N GLU A 218 46.46 -29.31 28.40
CA GLU A 218 46.80 -27.93 28.75
C GLU A 218 45.94 -27.42 29.89
N ALA A 219 44.63 -27.68 29.85
CA ALA A 219 43.70 -27.34 30.92
C ALA A 219 44.14 -27.95 32.26
N GLY A 220 44.54 -29.23 32.27
CA GLY A 220 45.05 -29.89 33.47
C GLY A 220 46.39 -29.34 33.98
N THR A 221 47.26 -28.89 33.07
CA THR A 221 48.55 -28.29 33.44
C THR A 221 48.37 -26.88 34.00
N LYS A 222 47.55 -26.05 33.35
CA LYS A 222 47.17 -24.72 33.83
C LYS A 222 46.39 -24.80 35.14
N GLY A 223 45.50 -25.77 35.31
CA GLY A 223 44.78 -25.99 36.58
C GLY A 223 45.70 -26.33 37.76
N ARG A 224 46.75 -27.13 37.54
CA ARG A 224 47.77 -27.41 38.57
C ARG A 224 48.57 -26.15 38.92
N LYS A 225 48.94 -25.34 37.93
CA LYS A 225 49.62 -24.05 38.14
C LYS A 225 48.73 -23.07 38.92
N ALA A 226 47.47 -22.92 38.54
CA ALA A 226 46.49 -22.08 39.23
C ALA A 226 46.30 -22.52 40.69
N SER A 227 46.16 -23.83 40.93
CA SER A 227 46.10 -24.40 42.28
C SER A 227 47.35 -24.11 43.11
N ALA A 228 48.55 -24.19 42.52
CA ALA A 228 49.80 -23.88 43.21
C ALA A 228 49.90 -22.39 43.55
N LEU A 229 49.49 -21.51 42.63
CA LEU A 229 49.50 -20.07 42.78
C LEU A 229 48.51 -19.62 43.88
N CYS A 230 47.29 -20.14 43.88
CA CYS A 230 46.32 -19.88 44.96
C CYS A 230 46.84 -20.32 46.32
N ARG A 231 47.45 -21.52 46.43
CA ARG A 231 48.04 -21.99 47.70
C ARG A 231 49.18 -21.09 48.18
N LYS A 232 50.03 -20.61 47.26
CA LYS A 232 51.13 -19.69 47.58
C LYS A 232 50.60 -18.33 48.07
N GLN A 233 49.48 -17.88 47.54
CA GLN A 233 48.84 -16.61 47.88
C GLN A 233 47.84 -16.73 49.06
N GLY A 234 47.65 -17.93 49.63
CA GLY A 234 46.71 -18.16 50.73
C GLY A 234 45.23 -18.07 50.33
N ILE A 235 44.91 -18.25 49.05
CA ILE A 235 43.55 -18.15 48.52
C ILE A 235 42.86 -19.53 48.55
N GLU A 236 41.64 -19.58 49.06
CA GLU A 236 40.82 -20.80 49.07
C GLU A 236 40.28 -21.14 47.67
N ILE A 237 40.41 -22.41 47.29
CA ILE A 237 39.99 -22.93 45.98
C ILE A 237 38.66 -23.68 46.14
N GLU A 238 37.59 -23.11 45.60
CA GLU A 238 36.30 -23.77 45.51
C GLU A 238 36.31 -24.87 44.44
N ARG A 239 35.43 -25.86 44.56
CA ARG A 239 35.30 -26.94 43.59
C ARG A 239 33.85 -27.17 43.19
N ILE A 240 33.62 -27.22 41.89
CA ILE A 240 32.32 -27.54 41.31
C ILE A 240 32.37 -28.91 40.62
N HIS A 241 31.23 -29.59 40.55
CA HIS A 241 31.10 -30.83 39.79
C HIS A 241 30.79 -30.52 38.32
N ASP A 242 31.66 -30.98 37.44
CA ASP A 242 31.53 -30.97 35.99
C ASP A 242 31.22 -32.40 35.50
N PRO A 243 30.15 -32.61 34.71
CA PRO A 243 29.78 -33.94 34.21
C PRO A 243 30.87 -34.63 33.37
N ARG A 244 31.75 -33.86 32.72
CA ARG A 244 32.83 -34.38 31.86
C ARG A 244 34.13 -34.63 32.62
N PHE A 245 34.44 -33.77 33.59
CA PHE A 245 35.76 -33.74 34.25
C PHE A 245 35.73 -34.04 35.75
N GLY A 246 34.56 -34.30 36.33
CA GLY A 246 34.42 -34.58 37.77
C GLY A 246 34.55 -33.30 38.60
N LYS A 247 35.35 -33.29 39.67
CA LYS A 247 35.50 -32.10 40.54
C LYS A 247 36.54 -31.14 39.96
N VAL A 248 36.09 -29.98 39.47
CA VAL A 248 36.92 -28.95 38.85
C VAL A 248 37.06 -27.75 39.81
N GLY A 249 38.28 -27.20 39.91
CA GLY A 249 38.55 -26.02 40.74
C GLY A 249 38.09 -24.71 40.08
N LEU A 250 37.56 -23.81 40.91
CA LEU A 250 37.26 -22.42 40.55
C LEU A 250 38.34 -21.52 41.12
N TYR A 251 38.87 -20.64 40.29
CA TYR A 251 39.99 -19.76 40.61
C TYR A 251 39.60 -18.30 40.34
N PRO A 252 40.08 -17.34 41.14
CA PRO A 252 39.89 -15.92 40.85
C PRO A 252 40.45 -15.56 39.47
N GLU A 253 39.81 -14.59 38.82
CA GLU A 253 40.21 -14.10 37.50
C GLU A 253 41.70 -13.67 37.45
N SER A 254 42.19 -12.98 38.47
CA SER A 254 43.60 -12.54 38.56
C SER A 254 44.61 -13.69 38.45
N VAL A 255 44.33 -14.82 39.12
CA VAL A 255 45.16 -16.03 39.10
C VAL A 255 45.14 -16.66 37.72
N LEU A 256 43.98 -16.67 37.06
CA LEU A 256 43.84 -17.24 35.72
C LEU A 256 44.56 -16.39 34.68
N ILE A 257 44.46 -15.06 34.73
CA ILE A 257 45.22 -14.16 33.86
C ILE A 257 46.72 -14.49 33.95
N GLU A 258 47.27 -14.57 35.17
CA GLU A 258 48.70 -14.88 35.37
C GLU A 258 49.10 -16.26 34.81
N VAL A 259 48.26 -17.28 34.99
CA VAL A 259 48.50 -18.64 34.48
C VAL A 259 48.39 -18.74 32.96
N PHE A 260 47.55 -17.92 32.35
CA PHE A 260 47.41 -17.86 30.89
C PHE A 260 48.51 -17.03 30.23
N SER A 261 49.00 -15.98 30.87
CA SER A 261 50.13 -15.17 30.40
C SER A 261 51.49 -15.89 30.49
N THR A 262 51.70 -16.75 31.51
CA THR A 262 52.98 -17.45 31.76
C THR A 262 53.29 -18.63 30.82
N GLY A 263 52.66 -18.70 29.64
CA GLY A 263 52.84 -19.78 28.65
C GLY A 263 52.87 -19.35 27.19
N GLN A 264 53.04 -18.06 26.90
CA GLN A 264 53.24 -17.53 25.54
C GLN A 264 54.71 -17.21 25.20
N ASN A 265 55.67 -17.67 26.02
CA ASN A 265 57.11 -17.62 25.72
C ASN A 265 57.66 -19.02 25.45
#